data_AF-A0A950DC58-F1
#
_entry.id   AF-A0A950DC58-F1
#
_cell.length_a   1.000
_cell.length_b   1.000
_cell.length_c   1.000
_cell.angle_alpha   90.00
_cell.angle_beta   90.00
_cell.angle_gamma   90.00
#
_symmetry.space_group_name_H-M   'P 1'
#
loop_
_entity.id
_entity.type
_entity.pdbx_description
1 polymer ?
#
loop_
_entity_poly.entity_id
_entity_poly.type
_entity_poly.pdbx_seq_one_letter_code
_entity_poly.pdbx_strand_id
1 'polypeptide(L)'
;MSPDQQRAAADYLSEHYGVSQRRICRVMGRSRSVLRYSRTYRADEPALERDMKRLARRHPRYGYRRIHALLLRAGWSVNLKRVRRL
;
A
#
# COMPACT_ATOMS: atom_id res chain seq x y z
N MET A 1 -7.24 -1.67 -18.42
CA MET A 1 -6.91 -2.65 -17.36
C MET A 1 -6.04 -1.99 -16.30
N SER A 2 -6.46 -2.05 -15.04
CA SER A 2 -5.66 -1.60 -13.90
C SER A 2 -4.41 -2.47 -13.70
N PRO A 3 -3.37 -2.00 -12.98
CA PRO A 3 -2.21 -2.82 -12.64
C PRO A 3 -2.57 -4.11 -11.90
N ASP A 4 -3.59 -4.06 -11.02
CA ASP A 4 -4.04 -5.25 -10.28
C ASP A 4 -4.73 -6.27 -11.20
N GLN A 5 -5.53 -5.81 -12.18
CA GLN A 5 -6.10 -6.69 -13.20
C GLN A 5 -5.01 -7.35 -14.06
N GLN A 6 -3.90 -6.65 -14.33
CA GLN A 6 -2.78 -7.21 -15.07
C GLN A 6 -2.03 -8.27 -14.26
N ARG A 7 -1.85 -8.07 -12.94
CA ARG A 7 -1.26 -9.09 -12.08
C ARG A 7 -2.14 -10.33 -11.99
N ALA A 8 -3.44 -10.15 -11.74
CA ALA A 8 -4.39 -11.26 -11.68
C ALA A 8 -4.41 -12.09 -12.98
N ALA A 9 -4.38 -11.42 -14.15
CA ALA A 9 -4.27 -12.11 -15.44
C ALA A 9 -2.94 -12.86 -15.61
N ALA A 10 -1.83 -12.29 -15.12
CA ALA A 10 -0.54 -12.96 -15.16
C ALA A 10 -0.48 -14.19 -14.24
N ASP A 11 -1.05 -14.09 -13.04
CA ASP A 11 -1.13 -15.19 -12.08
C ASP A 11 -1.98 -16.33 -12.64
N TYR A 12 -3.16 -16.01 -13.20
CA TYR A 12 -4.01 -16.97 -13.91
C TYR A 12 -3.27 -17.72 -15.03
N LEU A 13 -2.52 -17.00 -15.87
CA LEU A 13 -1.75 -17.61 -16.95
C LEU A 13 -0.61 -18.49 -16.43
N SER A 14 0.04 -18.11 -15.34
CA SER A 14 1.10 -18.89 -14.71
C SER A 14 0.54 -20.20 -14.13
N GLU A 15 -0.60 -20.15 -13.46
CA GLU A 15 -1.25 -21.28 -12.81
C GLU A 15 -1.85 -22.28 -13.82
N HIS A 16 -2.58 -21.79 -14.82
CA HIS A 16 -3.24 -22.66 -15.80
C HIS A 16 -2.31 -23.26 -16.86
N TYR A 17 -1.24 -22.55 -17.24
CA TYR A 17 -0.38 -22.97 -18.36
C TYR A 17 1.06 -23.30 -17.94
N GLY A 18 1.43 -23.13 -16.67
CA GLY A 18 2.78 -23.43 -16.16
C GLY A 18 3.90 -22.64 -16.85
N VAL A 19 3.57 -21.50 -17.47
CA VAL A 19 4.51 -20.73 -18.28
C VAL A 19 5.29 -19.73 -17.45
N SER A 20 6.56 -19.50 -17.81
CA SER A 20 7.39 -18.50 -17.12
C SER A 20 6.82 -17.08 -17.24
N GLN A 21 7.06 -16.25 -16.23
CA GLN A 21 6.70 -14.82 -16.22
C GLN A 21 7.19 -14.08 -17.48
N ARG A 22 8.34 -14.47 -18.05
CA ARG A 22 8.87 -13.88 -19.29
C ARG A 22 7.93 -14.11 -20.49
N ARG A 23 7.38 -15.32 -20.62
CA ARG A 23 6.44 -15.68 -21.69
C ARG A 23 5.11 -14.96 -21.48
N ILE A 24 4.61 -14.91 -20.24
CA ILE A 24 3.40 -14.18 -19.87
C ILE A 24 3.49 -12.69 -20.24
N CYS A 25 4.58 -12.02 -19.86
CA CYS A 25 4.82 -10.61 -20.22
C CYS A 25 4.80 -10.37 -21.73
N ARG A 26 5.40 -11.28 -22.51
CA ARG A 26 5.46 -11.17 -23.98
C ARG A 26 4.06 -11.29 -24.59
N VAL A 27 3.26 -12.25 -24.13
CA VAL A 27 1.88 -12.44 -24.60
C VAL A 27 0.98 -11.26 -24.22
N MET A 28 1.14 -10.73 -23.00
CA MET A 28 0.34 -9.60 -22.51
C MET A 28 0.78 -8.24 -23.06
N GLY A 29 1.93 -8.14 -23.72
CA GLY A 29 2.51 -6.85 -24.13
C GLY A 29 2.85 -5.92 -22.96
N ARG A 30 3.20 -6.49 -21.79
CA ARG A 30 3.50 -5.73 -20.56
C ARG A 30 4.94 -5.92 -20.12
N SER A 31 5.53 -4.87 -19.56
CA SER A 31 6.86 -4.98 -18.97
C SER A 31 6.82 -5.82 -17.69
N ARG A 32 7.91 -6.54 -17.43
CA ARG A 32 8.10 -7.30 -16.18
C ARG A 32 8.04 -6.41 -14.93
N SER A 33 8.40 -5.13 -15.05
CA SER A 33 8.38 -4.18 -13.94
C SER A 33 6.97 -3.95 -13.42
N VAL A 34 5.95 -3.92 -14.29
CA VAL A 34 4.55 -3.75 -13.86
C VAL A 34 4.08 -4.94 -13.01
N LEU A 35 4.39 -6.17 -13.46
CA LEU A 35 4.00 -7.38 -12.73
C LEU A 35 4.81 -7.59 -11.45
N ARG A 36 6.08 -7.17 -11.44
CA ARG A 36 6.98 -7.29 -10.27
C ARG A 36 6.85 -6.15 -9.27
N TYR A 37 6.24 -5.03 -9.65
CA TYR A 37 6.09 -3.89 -8.77
C TYR A 37 5.25 -4.31 -7.57
N SER A 38 5.84 -4.30 -6.38
CA SER A 38 5.16 -4.42 -5.11
C SER A 38 5.30 -3.09 -4.36
N ARG A 39 4.21 -2.62 -3.76
CA ARG A 39 4.26 -1.38 -2.98
C ARG A 39 4.93 -1.71 -1.65
N THR A 40 6.17 -1.28 -1.47
CA THR A 40 6.88 -1.45 -0.21
C THR A 40 6.36 -0.45 0.82
N TYR A 41 5.66 -0.95 1.83
CA TYR A 41 5.26 -0.18 3.00
C TYR A 41 6.35 -0.25 4.05
N ARG A 42 6.45 0.77 4.91
CA ARG A 42 7.30 0.63 6.10
C ARG A 42 6.64 -0.37 7.05
N ALA A 43 7.45 -1.16 7.77
CA ALA A 43 6.94 -2.18 8.70
C ALA A 43 6.00 -1.59 9.78
N ASP A 44 6.21 -0.32 10.15
CA ASP A 44 5.43 0.42 11.15
C ASP A 44 4.12 1.01 10.60
N GLU A 45 3.91 1.00 9.28
CA GLU A 45 2.78 1.67 8.62
C GLU A 45 1.41 1.10 9.01
N PRO A 46 1.21 -0.24 9.11
CA PRO A 46 -0.05 -0.79 9.58
C PRO A 46 -0.39 -0.41 11.03
N ALA A 47 0.63 -0.34 11.89
CA ALA A 47 0.44 0.06 13.28
C ALA A 47 0.11 1.57 13.39
N LEU A 48 0.80 2.40 12.60
CA LEU A 48 0.54 3.83 12.52
C LEU A 48 -0.88 4.13 12.03
N GLU A 49 -1.34 3.45 10.98
CA GLU A 49 -2.71 3.61 10.48
C GLU A 49 -3.77 3.21 11.52
N ARG A 50 -3.56 2.11 12.25
CA ARG A 50 -4.48 1.67 13.31
C ARG A 50 -4.59 2.72 14.40
N ASP A 51 -3.46 3.27 14.83
CA ASP A 51 -3.40 4.32 15.85
C ASP A 51 -4.04 5.62 15.37
N MET A 52 -3.78 6.03 14.13
CA MET A 52 -4.44 7.16 13.49
C MET A 52 -5.96 7.00 13.47
N LYS A 53 -6.46 5.84 13.00
CA LYS A 53 -7.90 5.54 12.95
C LYS A 53 -8.51 5.52 14.35
N ARG A 54 -7.81 4.98 15.34
CA ARG A 54 -8.25 5.00 16.75
C ARG A 54 -8.40 6.43 17.27
N LEU A 55 -7.40 7.29 17.05
CA LEU A 55 -7.42 8.68 17.49
C LEU A 55 -8.49 9.51 16.76
N ALA A 56 -8.66 9.29 15.45
CA ALA A 56 -9.69 9.97 14.66
C ALA A 56 -11.11 9.60 15.14
N ARG A 57 -11.36 8.32 15.45
CA ARG A 57 -12.64 7.87 16.02
C ARG A 57 -12.90 8.48 17.40
N ARG A 58 -11.87 8.57 18.24
CA ARG A 58 -11.98 9.17 19.58
C ARG A 58 -12.16 10.70 19.53
N HIS A 59 -11.63 11.35 18.50
CA HIS A 59 -11.69 12.81 18.32
C HIS A 59 -12.17 13.19 16.91
N PRO A 60 -13.48 13.06 16.60
CA PRO A 60 -13.99 13.26 15.24
C PRO A 60 -13.79 14.67 14.66
N ARG A 61 -13.71 15.69 15.53
CA ARG A 61 -13.47 17.09 15.13
C ARG A 61 -11.99 17.40 14.87
N TYR A 62 -11.08 16.47 15.16
CA TYR A 62 -9.65 16.71 15.05
C TYR A 62 -9.18 16.45 13.62
N GLY A 63 -8.64 17.48 12.98
CA GLY A 63 -7.90 17.32 11.73
C GLY A 63 -6.53 16.67 11.95
N TYR A 64 -5.87 16.29 10.85
CA TYR A 64 -4.60 15.57 10.84
C TYR A 64 -3.48 16.24 11.66
N ARG A 65 -3.48 17.57 11.81
CA ARG A 65 -2.50 18.30 12.65
C ARG A 65 -2.64 17.96 14.13
N ARG A 66 -3.87 17.86 14.65
CA ARG A 66 -4.11 17.46 16.05
C ARG A 66 -3.87 15.97 16.25
N ILE A 67 -4.23 15.14 15.26
CA ILE A 67 -3.90 13.70 15.29
C ILE A 67 -2.38 13.49 15.32
N HIS A 68 -1.62 14.24 14.52
CA HIS A 68 -0.15 14.21 14.54
C HIS A 68 0.43 14.55 15.91
N ALA A 69 -0.07 15.60 16.58
CA ALA A 69 0.34 15.93 17.94
C ALA A 69 0.04 14.81 18.95
N LEU A 70 -1.09 14.12 18.81
CA LEU A 70 -1.44 12.97 19.66
C LEU A 70 -0.56 11.75 19.39
N LEU A 71 -0.19 11.50 18.13
CA LEU A 71 0.74 10.44 17.76
C LEU A 71 2.12 10.68 18.37
N LEU A 72 2.64 11.91 18.30
CA LEU A 72 3.92 12.27 18.93
C LEU A 72 3.88 12.01 20.45
N ARG A 73 2.78 12.37 21.12
CA ARG A 73 2.59 12.08 22.56
C ARG A 73 2.46 10.59 22.87
N ALA A 74 2.00 9.79 21.91
CA ALA A 74 1.95 8.33 22.01
C ALA A 74 3.29 7.66 21.67
N GLY A 75 4.37 8.44 21.45
CA GLY A 75 5.71 7.91 21.19
C GLY A 75 6.05 7.69 19.72
N TRP A 76 5.17 8.07 18.80
CA TRP A 76 5.43 7.93 17.37
C TRP A 76 6.40 8.99 16.86
N SER A 77 7.50 8.59 16.23
CA SER A 77 8.39 9.49 15.48
C SER A 77 7.95 9.62 14.03
N VAL A 78 6.89 10.38 13.77
CA VAL A 78 6.30 10.52 12.41
C VAL A 78 6.24 11.97 11.94
N ASN A 79 6.51 12.20 10.66
CA ASN A 79 6.39 13.52 10.05
C ASN A 79 4.91 13.85 9.77
N LEU A 80 4.53 15.11 9.96
CA LEU A 80 3.20 15.63 9.64
C LEU A 80 2.77 15.33 8.19
N LYS A 81 3.69 15.39 7.22
CA LYS A 81 3.42 15.05 5.81
C LYS A 81 3.00 13.59 5.64
N ARG A 82 3.56 12.68 6.44
CA ARG A 82 3.21 11.25 6.43
C ARG A 82 1.79 11.06 6.95
N VAL A 83 1.46 11.68 8.08
CA VAL A 83 0.12 11.61 8.69
C VAL A 83 -0.96 12.21 7.78
N ARG A 84 -0.65 13.24 7.00
CA ARG A 84 -1.60 13.82 6.04
C ARG A 84 -1.90 12.88 4.85
N ARG A 85 -0.99 11.98 4.50
CA ARG A 85 -1.08 11.10 3.33
C ARG A 85 -1.79 9.77 3.62
N LEU A 86 -1.74 9.33 4.89
CA LEU A 86 -2.41 8.13 5.40
C LEU A 86 -3.83 8.47 5.86
#